data_AF-A0AAW7JUI8-F1
#
_entry.id   AF-A0AAW7JUI8-F1
#
_cell.length_a   1.000
_cell.length_b   1.000
_cell.length_c   1.000
_cell.angle_alpha   90.00
_cell.angle_beta   90.00
_cell.angle_gamma   90.00
#
_symmetry.space_group_name_H-M   'P 1'
#
loop_
_entity.id
_entity.type
_entity.pdbx_description
1 polymer ?
#
loop_
_entity_poly.entity_id
_entity_poly.type
_entity_poly.pdbx_seq_one_letter_code
_entity_poly.pdbx_strand_id
1 'polypeptide(L)' 'MGKTVIKFCKKCSGISPKDLKGTIDKSYWKEGCVHACVKKKDADSGRTFARIDGKLVVCSSKKELIKKMKDAVA' A
#
# COMPACT_ATOMS: atom_id res chain seq x y z
N MET A 1 13.20 -10.61 -13.61
CA MET A 1 12.33 -9.42 -13.53
C MET A 1 11.77 -9.36 -12.13
N GLY A 2 12.19 -8.40 -11.30
CA GLY A 2 11.74 -8.30 -9.91
C GLY A 2 10.22 -8.18 -9.86
N LYS A 3 9.55 -9.12 -9.18
CA LYS A 3 8.10 -9.10 -9.04
C LYS A 3 7.75 -7.92 -8.15
N THR A 4 7.27 -6.83 -8.74
CA THR A 4 6.63 -5.76 -8.00
C THR A 4 5.30 -6.31 -7.46
N VAL A 5 5.32 -6.76 -6.21
CA VAL A 5 4.15 -7.32 -5.53
C VAL A 5 3.25 -6.18 -5.04
N ILE A 6 3.84 -5.08 -4.56
CA ILE A 6 3.10 -4.02 -3.87
C ILE A 6 2.97 -2.79 -4.76
N LYS A 7 1.76 -2.24 -4.88
CA LYS A 7 1.47 -0.96 -5.51
C LYS A 7 0.66 -0.09 -4.58
N PHE A 8 1.18 1.07 -4.20
CA PHE A 8 0.48 1.98 -3.27
C PHE A 8 0.47 3.41 -3.83
N CYS A 9 -0.50 4.21 -3.38
CA CYS A 9 -0.64 5.60 -3.79
C CYS A 9 -0.53 6.49 -2.57
N LYS A 10 0.39 7.46 -2.58
CA LYS A 10 0.60 8.37 -1.45
C LYS A 10 -0.69 9.02 -0.94
N LYS A 11 -1.62 9.39 -1.84
CA LYS A 11 -2.94 9.95 -1.48
C LYS A 11 -3.93 8.91 -0.91
N CYS A 12 -3.92 7.67 -1.41
CA CYS A 12 -4.90 6.66 -0.96
C CYS A 12 -4.44 5.94 0.31
N SER A 13 -3.14 5.69 0.40
CA SER A 13 -2.52 4.91 1.48
C SER A 13 -1.99 5.80 2.61
N GLY A 14 -1.71 7.08 2.35
CA GLY A 14 -0.96 7.93 3.29
C GLY A 14 0.48 7.46 3.54
N ILE A 15 0.94 6.45 2.79
CA ILE A 15 2.29 5.88 2.90
C ILE A 15 3.20 6.61 1.93
N SER A 16 4.35 7.03 2.45
CA SER A 16 5.44 7.55 1.63
C SER A 16 6.48 6.46 1.41
N PRO A 17 7.18 6.44 0.26
CA PRO A 17 8.26 5.50 -0.01
C PRO A 17 9.37 5.53 1.05
N LYS A 18 9.58 6.67 1.72
CA LYS A 18 10.52 6.81 2.85
C LYS A 18 10.18 5.92 4.04
N ASP A 19 8.89 5.64 4.26
CA ASP A 19 8.43 4.77 5.36
C ASP A 19 8.67 3.29 5.07
N LEU A 20 8.67 2.94 3.79
CA LEU A 20 8.93 1.58 3.32
C LEU A 20 10.42 1.32 3.13
N LYS A 21 11.21 2.38 2.86
CA LYS A 21 12.66 2.33 2.73
C LYS A 21 13.29 1.92 4.06
N GLY A 22 13.72 0.67 4.15
CA GLY A 22 14.26 0.03 5.37
C GLY A 22 13.37 -1.08 5.94
N THR A 23 12.13 -1.18 5.48
CA THR A 23 11.18 -2.25 5.87
C THR A 23 10.99 -3.26 4.75
N ILE A 24 10.90 -2.79 3.49
CA ILE A 24 10.64 -3.59 2.30
C ILE A 24 11.55 -3.10 1.18
N ASP A 25 12.22 -4.02 0.48
CA ASP A 25 13.09 -3.66 -0.63
C ASP A 25 12.29 -3.01 -1.78
N LYS A 26 12.89 -2.00 -2.40
CA LYS A 26 12.27 -1.22 -3.49
C LYS A 26 11.87 -2.10 -4.69
N SER A 27 12.50 -3.25 -4.86
CA SER A 27 12.15 -4.21 -5.92
C SER A 27 10.73 -4.77 -5.79
N TYR A 28 10.22 -4.84 -4.56
CA TYR A 28 8.90 -5.40 -4.28
C TYR A 28 7.76 -4.39 -4.31
N TRP A 29 8.04 -3.09 -4.28
CA TRP A 29 7.00 -2.06 -4.23
C TRP A 29 7.15 -0.98 -5.30
N LYS A 30 6.02 -0.46 -5.77
CA LYS A 30 5.95 0.64 -6.73
C LYS A 30 4.92 1.67 -6.29
N GLU A 31 5.31 2.94 -6.39
CA GLU A 31 4.37 4.03 -6.23
C GLU A 31 3.50 4.16 -7.49
N GLY A 32 2.18 4.16 -7.32
CA GLY A 32 1.26 4.37 -8.42
C GLY A 32 -0.19 4.45 -7.97
N CYS A 33 -1.02 5.14 -8.74
CA CYS A 33 -2.44 5.24 -8.45
C CYS A 33 -3.09 3.84 -8.41
N VAL A 34 -3.85 3.58 -7.35
CA VAL A 34 -4.64 2.36 -7.18
C VAL A 34 -6.14 2.60 -7.45
N HIS A 35 -6.51 3.82 -7.87
CA HIS A 35 -7.90 4.30 -8.04
C HIS A 35 -8.84 4.07 -6.83
N ALA A 36 -8.30 3.62 -5.69
CA ALA A 36 -9.05 3.39 -4.46
C ALA A 36 -9.54 4.69 -3.80
N CYS A 37 -8.78 5.78 -3.98
CA CYS A 37 -9.15 7.10 -3.50
C CYS A 37 -10.52 7.57 -4.00
N VAL A 38 -10.91 7.19 -5.22
CA VAL A 38 -12.18 7.61 -5.84
C VAL A 38 -13.38 6.92 -5.18
N LYS A 39 -13.14 5.78 -4.50
CA LYS A 39 -14.16 5.08 -3.70
C LYS A 39 -14.20 5.54 -2.23
N LYS A 40 -13.36 6.50 -1.80
CA LYS A 40 -13.50 7.12 -0.47
C LYS A 40 -14.74 8.01 -0.47
N LYS A 41 -15.90 7.42 -0.17
CA LYS A 41 -17.01 8.18 0.43
C LYS A 41 -16.62 8.55 1.86
N ASP A 42 -17.08 9.69 2.35
CA ASP A 42 -16.81 10.28 3.69
C ASP A 42 -16.64 9.29 4.87
N ALA A 43 -17.30 8.13 4.83
CA ALA A 43 -17.17 7.06 5.83
C ALA A 43 -15.80 6.34 5.90
N ASP A 44 -14.89 6.59 4.94
CA ASP A 44 -13.57 5.93 4.84
C ASP A 44 -12.41 6.83 5.33
N SER A 45 -12.75 7.89 6.06
CA SER A 45 -11.80 8.84 6.67
C SER A 45 -11.00 8.15 7.79
N GLY A 46 -9.87 7.55 7.41
CA GLY A 46 -8.97 6.84 8.33
C GLY A 46 -8.41 5.53 7.78
N ARG A 47 -8.99 5.01 6.70
CA ARG A 47 -8.52 3.77 6.06
C ARG A 47 -7.46 4.04 5.00
N THR A 48 -6.57 3.07 4.88
CA THR A 48 -5.38 3.07 4.02
C THR A 48 -5.47 1.90 3.06
N PHE A 49 -5.14 2.17 1.79
CA PHE A 49 -5.32 1.23 0.68
C PHE A 49 -4.00 0.90 0.01
N ALA A 50 -3.74 -0.36 -0.28
CA ALA A 50 -2.68 -0.73 -1.22
C ALA A 50 -3.11 -1.89 -2.09
N ARG A 51 -2.48 -2.04 -3.24
CA ARG A 51 -2.50 -3.27 -4.01
C ARG A 51 -1.33 -4.13 -3.59
N ILE A 52 -1.59 -5.38 -3.26
CA ILE A 52 -0.58 -6.39 -2.92
C ILE A 52 -0.89 -7.60 -3.79
N ASP A 53 0.07 -8.02 -4.59
CA ASP A 53 -0.04 -9.08 -5.59
C ASP A 53 -1.28 -8.91 -6.50
N GLY A 54 -1.52 -7.66 -6.95
CA GLY A 54 -2.70 -7.30 -7.75
C GLY A 54 -4.03 -7.20 -6.98
N LYS A 55 -4.11 -7.70 -5.74
CA LYS A 55 -5.31 -7.63 -4.89
C LYS A 55 -5.36 -6.32 -4.11
N LEU A 56 -6.54 -5.69 -4.04
CA LEU A 56 -6.74 -4.49 -3.25
C LEU A 56 -6.90 -4.85 -1.77
N VAL A 57 -5.96 -4.42 -0.95
CA VAL A 57 -5.95 -4.58 0.50
C VAL A 57 -6.32 -3.24 1.15
N VAL A 58 -7.32 -3.30 2.01
CA VAL A 58 -7.79 -2.17 2.83
C VAL A 58 -7.42 -2.46 4.28
N CYS A 59 -6.82 -1.48 4.94
CA CYS A 59 -6.50 -1.54 6.36
C CYS A 59 -6.97 -0.26 7.04
N SER A 60 -7.35 -0.39 8.31
CA SER A 60 -7.76 0.75 9.16
C SER A 60 -6.58 1.57 9.67
N SER A 61 -5.34 1.12 9.44
CA SER A 61 -4.14 1.79 9.92
C SER A 61 -2.92 1.51 9.05
N LYS A 62 -2.04 2.51 8.95
CA LYS A 62 -0.77 2.43 8.23
C LYS A 62 0.12 1.26 8.70
N LYS A 63 0.19 1.03 10.01
CA LYS A 63 0.98 -0.07 10.60
C LYS A 63 0.52 -1.45 10.11
N GLU A 64 -0.80 -1.69 10.08
CA GLU A 64 -1.36 -2.95 9.58
C GLU A 64 -1.09 -3.14 8.09
N LEU A 65 -1.21 -2.05 7.32
CA LEU A 65 -0.93 -2.08 5.89
C LEU A 65 0.53 -2.47 5.62
N ILE A 66 1.48 -1.90 6.37
CA ILE A 66 2.91 -2.24 6.27
C ILE A 66 3.15 -3.69 6.69
N LYS A 67 2.48 -4.18 7.75
CA LYS A 67 2.60 -5.58 8.18
C LYS A 67 2.15 -6.55 7.07
N LYS A 68 1.01 -6.30 6.43
CA LYS A 68 0.54 -7.10 5.28
C LYS A 68 1.45 -6.99 4.06
N MET A 69 2.01 -5.82 3.81
CA MET A 69 3.00 -5.64 2.75
C MET A 69 4.25 -6.49 3.03
N LYS A 70 4.75 -6.49 4.27
CA LYS A 70 5.87 -7.33 4.70
C LYS A 70 5.58 -8.81 4.56
N ASP A 71 4.42 -9.25 5.04
CA ASP A 71 3.99 -10.65 4.97
C ASP A 71 3.91 -11.16 3.51
N ALA A 72 3.49 -10.30 2.58
CA ALA A 72 3.41 -10.65 1.17
C ALA A 72 4.74 -10.65 0.40
N VAL A 73 5.82 -10.15 1.01
CA VAL A 73 7.16 -10.13 0.40
C VAL A 73 8.20 -10.96 1.17
N ALA A 74 7.81 -11.47 2.34
CA ALA A 74 8.60 -12.41 3.15
C ALA A 74 8.61 -13.78 2.47
#